data_AF-A0A7C4YK19-F1
#
_entry.id   AF-A0A7C4YK19-F1
#
_cell.length_a   1.000
_cell.length_b   1.000
_cell.length_c   1.000
_cell.angle_alpha   90.00
_cell.angle_beta   90.00
_cell.angle_gamma   90.00
#
_symmetry.space_group_name_H-M   'P 1'
#
loop_
_entity.id
_entity.type
_entity.pdbx_description
1 polymer ?
#
loop_
_entity_poly.entity_id
_entity_poly.type
_entity_poly.pdbx_seq_one_letter_code
_entity_poly.pdbx_strand_id
1 'polypeptide(L)'
;MALADHVLSVAPQSAEARKARADAWKTIEPDTTLPGSPSPDEDGAATPLDSMRGPPKRLLLWIDGVGGFLICLSNRITFGQATGDAPVDVPLYADVSRMHATLNRDAEGYLIEAARPVLVNGQPQTRSLLRPGDRVTLGQSCQFLFQQPVPVSTSAKLEIASGHRLPFAIDAVLLMADSLVLGPGQHVHVPLPDRKSDLIIFRHKDGLGLKCPGDFVIDGQRCKDRGILGIQATAKGPDFALAVEPAVRIY
;
A
#
# COMPACT_ATOMS: atom_id res chain seq x y z
N MET A 1 0.23 22.79 -13.44
CA MET A 1 -0.03 22.17 -12.12
C MET A 1 -0.77 23.13 -11.19
N ALA A 2 -0.29 24.36 -10.96
CA ALA A 2 -0.91 25.33 -10.05
C ALA A 2 -2.42 25.63 -10.27
N LEU A 3 -2.89 25.72 -11.53
CA LEU A 3 -4.30 26.00 -11.82
C LEU A 3 -5.22 24.80 -11.53
N ALA A 4 -4.72 23.56 -11.67
CA ALA A 4 -5.47 22.35 -11.39
C ALA A 4 -5.54 22.03 -9.89
N ASP A 5 -4.49 22.35 -9.12
CA ASP A 5 -4.50 22.32 -7.66
C ASP A 5 -5.55 23.28 -7.09
N HIS A 6 -5.66 24.48 -7.67
CA HIS A 6 -6.67 25.46 -7.26
C HIS A 6 -8.10 24.99 -7.58
N VAL A 7 -8.34 24.42 -8.76
CA VAL A 7 -9.67 23.91 -9.15
C VAL A 7 -10.12 22.71 -8.30
N LEU A 8 -9.21 21.82 -7.88
CA LEU A 8 -9.53 20.69 -6.99
C LEU A 8 -9.76 21.12 -5.52
N SER A 9 -9.15 22.23 -5.08
CA SER A 9 -9.44 22.83 -3.78
C SER A 9 -10.85 23.44 -3.70
N VAL A 10 -11.40 23.87 -4.85
CA VAL A 10 -12.72 24.53 -4.95
C VAL A 10 -13.82 23.58 -5.44
N ALA A 11 -13.49 22.50 -6.16
CA ALA A 11 -14.45 21.53 -6.70
C ALA A 11 -13.92 20.08 -6.70
N PRO A 12 -13.84 19.40 -5.53
CA PRO A 12 -13.30 18.04 -5.40
C PRO A 12 -14.11 16.95 -6.16
N GLN A 13 -15.33 17.27 -6.59
CA GLN A 13 -16.23 16.33 -7.27
C GLN A 13 -16.20 16.39 -8.80
N SER A 14 -15.42 17.28 -9.43
CA SER A 14 -15.38 17.35 -10.90
C SER A 14 -14.65 16.15 -11.52
N ALA A 15 -15.40 15.34 -12.26
CA ALA A 15 -14.87 14.20 -13.03
C ALA A 15 -13.87 14.66 -14.12
N GLU A 16 -14.07 15.86 -14.67
CA GLU A 16 -13.20 16.44 -15.70
C GLU A 16 -11.85 16.90 -15.13
N ALA A 17 -11.83 17.46 -13.92
CA ALA A 17 -10.61 17.83 -13.22
C ALA A 17 -9.78 16.59 -12.82
N ARG A 18 -10.45 15.49 -12.44
CA ARG A 18 -9.80 14.18 -12.20
C ARG A 18 -9.21 13.59 -13.48
N LYS A 19 -9.95 13.65 -14.59
CA LYS A 19 -9.49 13.14 -15.89
C LYS A 19 -8.28 13.92 -16.40
N ALA A 20 -8.33 15.25 -16.39
CA ALA A 20 -7.22 16.10 -16.86
C ALA A 20 -5.93 15.94 -16.03
N ARG A 21 -6.03 15.68 -14.72
CA ARG A 21 -4.85 15.41 -13.88
C ARG A 21 -4.36 13.96 -14.00
N ALA A 22 -5.26 12.98 -14.13
CA ALA A 22 -4.90 11.61 -14.42
C ALA A 22 -4.18 11.49 -15.78
N ASP A 23 -4.61 12.27 -16.78
CA ASP A 23 -3.96 12.32 -18.09
C ASP A 23 -2.59 13.02 -18.02
N ALA A 24 -2.46 14.08 -17.21
CA ALA A 24 -1.17 14.72 -16.94
C ALA A 24 -0.19 13.79 -16.18
N TRP A 25 -0.73 12.90 -15.33
CA TRP A 25 0.05 11.87 -14.63
C TRP A 25 0.44 10.71 -15.56
N LYS A 26 -0.47 10.25 -16.42
CA LYS A 26 -0.23 9.23 -17.46
C LYS A 26 0.80 9.66 -18.50
N THR A 27 0.86 10.94 -18.84
CA THR A 27 1.87 11.48 -19.79
C THR A 27 3.30 11.37 -19.24
N ILE A 28 3.46 11.04 -17.96
CA ILE A 28 4.74 10.90 -17.25
C ILE A 28 5.07 9.40 -16.97
N GLU A 29 4.18 8.46 -17.32
CA GLU A 29 4.37 7.02 -17.18
C GLU A 29 4.83 6.37 -18.51
N PRO A 30 5.81 5.43 -18.50
CA PRO A 30 5.91 4.41 -19.53
C PRO A 30 5.15 3.13 -19.13
N ASP A 31 4.88 2.28 -20.13
CA ASP A 31 4.04 1.07 -20.08
C ASP A 31 4.08 0.30 -18.75
N THR A 32 3.01 0.46 -17.98
CA THR A 32 2.69 -0.36 -16.80
C THR A 32 1.95 -1.61 -17.29
N THR A 33 2.60 -2.77 -17.27
CA THR A 33 1.90 -4.03 -17.55
C THR A 33 1.13 -4.46 -16.31
N LEU A 34 -0.20 -4.34 -16.39
CA LEU A 34 -1.11 -4.98 -15.45
C LEU A 34 -0.98 -6.51 -15.58
N PRO A 35 -0.70 -7.26 -14.51
CA PRO A 35 -0.89 -8.70 -14.56
C PRO A 35 -2.39 -8.99 -14.72
N GLY A 36 -2.73 -9.74 -15.77
CA GLY A 36 -4.10 -10.14 -16.07
C GLY A 36 -4.75 -10.89 -14.91
N SER A 37 -6.05 -10.69 -14.76
CA SER A 37 -6.88 -11.38 -13.76
C SER A 37 -6.73 -12.90 -13.90
N PRO A 38 -6.42 -13.66 -12.82
CA PRO A 38 -6.48 -15.11 -12.88
C PRO A 38 -7.94 -15.56 -12.97
N SER A 39 -8.18 -16.54 -13.84
CA SER A 39 -9.45 -17.26 -14.00
C SER A 39 -9.82 -18.05 -12.72
N PRO A 40 -11.11 -18.36 -12.47
CA PRO A 40 -11.58 -18.85 -11.16
C PRO A 40 -11.25 -20.31 -10.80
N ASP A 41 -10.51 -21.05 -11.64
CA ASP A 41 -10.43 -22.51 -11.53
C ASP A 41 -9.01 -23.02 -11.25
N GLU A 42 -8.40 -22.65 -10.12
CA GLU A 42 -7.20 -23.33 -9.60
C GLU A 42 -7.24 -23.46 -8.06
N ASP A 43 -8.22 -24.22 -7.56
CA ASP A 43 -8.23 -24.74 -6.19
C ASP A 43 -7.42 -26.05 -6.16
N GLY A 44 -6.09 -25.91 -6.21
CA GLY A 44 -5.13 -26.99 -6.03
C GLY A 44 -4.28 -26.71 -4.80
N ALA A 45 -4.31 -27.61 -3.81
CA ALA A 45 -3.52 -27.51 -2.57
C ALA A 45 -2.03 -27.32 -2.87
N ALA A 46 -1.57 -26.08 -2.87
CA ALA A 46 -0.17 -25.73 -3.09
C ALA A 46 0.67 -26.10 -1.86
N THR A 47 1.68 -26.93 -2.07
CA THR A 47 2.72 -27.22 -1.09
C THR A 47 3.52 -25.95 -0.75
N PRO A 48 4.07 -25.80 0.48
CA PRO A 48 4.68 -24.55 0.95
C PRO A 48 5.89 -24.05 0.13
N LEU A 49 6.46 -24.90 -0.73
CA LEU A 49 7.64 -24.60 -1.55
C LEU A 49 7.31 -23.89 -2.87
N ASP A 50 6.08 -24.04 -3.39
CA ASP A 50 5.66 -23.40 -4.65
C ASP A 50 5.24 -21.93 -4.48
N SER A 51 5.04 -21.49 -3.23
CA SER A 51 4.72 -20.09 -2.89
C SER A 51 5.85 -19.10 -3.20
N MET A 52 7.04 -19.58 -3.58
CA MET A 52 8.23 -18.76 -3.87
C MET A 52 8.46 -18.46 -5.37
N ARG A 53 7.63 -18.97 -6.28
CA ARG A 53 7.86 -18.83 -7.74
C ARG A 53 7.18 -17.62 -8.40
N GLY A 54 6.45 -16.82 -7.64
CA GLY A 54 5.85 -15.57 -8.10
C GLY A 54 6.57 -14.34 -7.51
N PRO A 55 6.44 -13.15 -8.14
CA PRO A 55 6.93 -11.92 -7.55
C PRO A 55 6.33 -11.73 -6.14
N PRO A 56 7.09 -11.15 -5.19
CA PRO A 56 6.63 -11.02 -3.81
C PRO A 56 5.34 -10.19 -3.78
N LYS A 57 4.33 -10.71 -3.08
CA LYS A 57 3.03 -10.02 -2.92
C LYS A 57 3.09 -8.92 -1.87
N ARG A 58 4.12 -8.94 -1.03
CA ARG A 58 4.30 -8.04 0.10
C ARG A 58 5.78 -7.70 0.29
N LEU A 59 6.03 -6.44 0.59
CA LEU A 59 7.37 -5.92 0.86
C LEU A 59 7.32 -5.12 2.17
N LEU A 60 8.40 -5.14 2.94
CA LEU A 60 8.64 -4.20 4.02
C LEU A 60 9.36 -2.98 3.43
N LEU A 61 8.93 -1.80 3.85
CA LEU A 61 9.59 -0.53 3.55
C LEU A 61 10.02 0.09 4.87
N TRP A 62 11.32 0.25 5.02
CA TRP A 62 11.95 0.91 6.16
C TRP A 62 12.41 2.29 5.74
N ILE A 63 12.09 3.30 6.53
CA ILE A 63 12.54 4.67 6.26
C ILE A 63 13.16 5.21 7.54
N ASP A 64 14.44 5.56 7.45
CA ASP A 64 15.22 6.03 8.59
C ASP A 64 14.60 7.30 9.20
N GLY A 65 14.42 7.28 10.52
CA GLY A 65 13.82 8.40 11.26
C GLY A 65 12.31 8.59 11.05
N VAL A 66 11.65 7.70 10.30
CA VAL A 66 10.22 7.84 9.96
C VAL A 66 9.41 6.63 10.43
N GLY A 67 9.80 5.42 10.04
CA GLY A 67 9.04 4.22 10.43
C GLY A 67 9.15 3.05 9.47
N GLY A 68 8.42 1.99 9.82
CA GLY A 68 8.30 0.76 9.04
C GLY A 68 6.89 0.63 8.44
N PHE A 69 6.81 0.13 7.20
CA PHE A 69 5.55 -0.02 6.48
C PHE A 69 5.49 -1.38 5.80
N LEU A 70 4.32 -2.03 5.82
CA LEU A 70 4.06 -3.21 5.00
C LEU A 70 3.37 -2.77 3.70
N ILE A 71 4.06 -2.93 2.58
CA ILE A 71 3.49 -2.71 1.24
C ILE A 71 2.80 -4.01 0.80
N CYS A 72 1.52 -3.91 0.50
CA CYS A 72 0.72 -4.98 -0.09
C CYS A 72 0.45 -4.68 -1.57
N LEU A 73 0.92 -5.57 -2.46
CA LEU A 73 0.83 -5.41 -3.92
C LEU A 73 -0.36 -6.14 -4.55
N SER A 74 -1.01 -7.05 -3.82
CA SER A 74 -2.17 -7.78 -4.36
C SER A 74 -3.43 -6.92 -4.31
N ASN A 75 -4.38 -7.16 -5.24
CA ASN A 75 -5.69 -6.54 -5.18
C ASN A 75 -6.57 -7.15 -4.09
N ARG A 76 -6.42 -8.46 -3.85
CA ARG A 76 -7.06 -9.18 -2.76
C ARG A 76 -6.10 -9.28 -1.59
N ILE A 77 -6.46 -8.69 -0.45
CA ILE A 77 -5.67 -8.62 0.77
C ILE A 77 -6.44 -9.31 1.90
N THR A 78 -5.81 -10.25 2.57
CA THR A 78 -6.41 -11.03 3.66
C THR A 78 -5.92 -10.55 5.02
N PHE A 79 -6.82 -10.55 6.01
CA PHE A 79 -6.54 -10.20 7.40
C PHE A 79 -6.80 -11.40 8.29
N GLY A 80 -5.95 -11.58 9.30
CA GLY A 80 -6.16 -12.63 10.27
C GLY A 80 -5.06 -12.73 11.29
N GLN A 81 -5.17 -13.74 12.14
CA GLN A 81 -4.25 -13.95 13.23
C GLN A 81 -2.82 -14.21 12.72
N ALA A 82 -1.83 -13.64 13.40
CA ALA A 82 -0.42 -13.91 13.16
C ALA A 82 -0.04 -15.33 13.64
N THR A 83 -0.44 -16.37 12.90
CA THR A 83 -0.08 -17.78 13.17
C THR A 83 0.82 -18.35 12.07
N GLY A 84 1.55 -19.42 12.36
CA GLY A 84 2.48 -20.07 11.42
C GLY A 84 1.82 -20.93 10.31
N ASP A 85 0.57 -21.36 10.50
CA ASP A 85 -0.05 -22.41 9.68
C ASP A 85 -0.74 -21.92 8.39
N ALA A 86 -1.27 -20.70 8.38
CA ALA A 86 -2.01 -20.15 7.25
C ALA A 86 -1.63 -18.67 7.03
N PRO A 87 -0.89 -18.33 5.96
CA PRO A 87 -0.43 -16.97 5.77
C PRO A 87 -1.59 -16.07 5.33
N VAL A 88 -1.88 -15.05 6.12
CA VAL A 88 -2.64 -13.88 5.71
C VAL A 88 -1.70 -12.77 5.26
N ASP A 89 -2.20 -11.87 4.42
CA ASP A 89 -1.41 -10.75 3.91
C ASP A 89 -1.11 -9.73 5.01
N VAL A 90 -2.09 -9.44 5.87
CA VAL A 90 -1.96 -8.56 7.03
C VAL A 90 -2.17 -9.39 8.31
N PRO A 91 -1.08 -9.94 8.88
CA PRO A 91 -1.13 -10.67 10.14
C PRO A 91 -1.31 -9.71 11.32
N LEU A 92 -2.13 -10.13 12.30
CA LEU A 92 -2.54 -9.32 13.44
C LEU A 92 -2.24 -10.05 14.77
N TYR A 93 -1.58 -9.36 15.72
CA TYR A 93 -1.51 -9.81 17.11
C TYR A 93 -2.73 -9.32 17.88
N ALA A 94 -3.88 -9.93 17.59
CA ALA A 94 -5.16 -9.61 18.21
C ALA A 94 -6.04 -10.86 18.34
N ASP A 95 -7.12 -10.76 19.11
CA ASP A 95 -8.16 -11.79 19.16
C ASP A 95 -9.03 -11.73 17.88
N VAL A 96 -8.46 -12.27 16.81
CA VAL A 96 -9.07 -12.41 15.49
C VAL A 96 -8.92 -13.85 15.03
N SER A 97 -9.85 -14.35 14.20
CA SER A 97 -9.65 -15.64 13.56
C SER A 97 -8.46 -15.65 12.59
N ARG A 98 -7.94 -16.86 12.32
CA ARG A 98 -6.86 -17.12 11.33
C ARG A 98 -7.13 -16.50 9.96
N MET A 99 -8.37 -16.54 9.50
CA MET A 99 -8.87 -15.80 8.34
C MET A 99 -10.09 -15.02 8.80
N HIS A 100 -9.97 -13.69 8.89
CA HIS A 100 -10.97 -12.83 9.52
C HIS A 100 -11.77 -12.03 8.50
N ALA A 101 -11.07 -11.40 7.55
CA ALA A 101 -11.67 -10.57 6.53
C ALA A 101 -10.79 -10.57 5.28
N THR A 102 -11.39 -10.20 4.15
CA THR A 102 -10.71 -9.93 2.89
C THR A 102 -11.05 -8.52 2.45
N LEU A 103 -10.07 -7.79 1.93
CA LEU A 103 -10.25 -6.51 1.29
C LEU A 103 -9.87 -6.66 -0.18
N ASN A 104 -10.81 -6.39 -1.07
CA ASN A 104 -10.60 -6.42 -2.51
C ASN A 104 -10.57 -5.00 -3.04
N ARG A 105 -9.51 -4.68 -3.80
CA ARG A 105 -9.41 -3.45 -4.58
C ARG A 105 -9.79 -3.74 -6.04
N ASP A 106 -10.69 -2.92 -6.57
CA ASP A 106 -11.04 -2.88 -7.98
C ASP A 106 -11.18 -1.42 -8.47
N ALA A 107 -11.84 -1.23 -9.61
CA ALA A 107 -12.08 0.10 -10.19
C ALA A 107 -13.13 0.92 -9.42
N GLU A 108 -13.99 0.27 -8.62
CA GLU A 108 -15.05 0.91 -7.83
C GLU A 108 -14.56 1.32 -6.44
N GLY A 109 -13.50 0.69 -5.95
CA GLY A 109 -12.78 1.10 -4.75
C GLY A 109 -12.31 -0.10 -3.95
N TYR A 110 -12.53 -0.04 -2.64
CA TYR A 110 -12.08 -1.04 -1.68
C TYR A 110 -13.26 -1.70 -0.99
N LEU A 111 -13.56 -2.95 -1.33
CA LEU A 111 -14.64 -3.73 -0.72
C LEU A 111 -14.08 -4.63 0.39
N ILE A 112 -14.49 -4.40 1.63
CA ILE A 112 -14.22 -5.33 2.73
C ILE A 112 -15.30 -6.40 2.80
N GLU A 113 -14.89 -7.65 2.94
CA GLU A 113 -15.74 -8.83 3.08
C GLU A 113 -15.38 -9.56 4.37
N ALA A 114 -16.38 -9.77 5.21
CA ALA A 114 -16.24 -10.33 6.53
C ALA A 114 -16.39 -11.87 6.47
N ALA A 115 -15.35 -12.61 6.88
CA ALA A 115 -15.49 -14.03 7.19
C ALA A 115 -15.91 -14.25 8.66
N ARG A 116 -15.66 -13.22 9.50
CA ARG A 116 -15.92 -13.14 10.93
C ARG A 116 -16.42 -11.74 11.28
N PRO A 117 -16.92 -11.46 12.49
CA PRO A 117 -17.51 -10.17 12.82
C PRO A 117 -16.60 -8.98 12.49
N VAL A 118 -17.05 -8.13 11.57
CA VAL A 118 -16.42 -6.87 11.20
C VAL A 118 -17.41 -5.74 11.45
N LEU A 119 -16.92 -4.65 12.05
CA LEU A 119 -17.67 -3.40 12.16
C LEU A 119 -17.03 -2.35 11.26
N VAL A 120 -17.84 -1.58 10.55
CA VAL A 120 -17.41 -0.34 9.87
C VAL A 120 -18.12 0.81 10.55
N ASN A 121 -17.36 1.75 11.10
CA ASN A 121 -17.88 2.88 11.89
C ASN A 121 -18.83 2.44 13.02
N GLY A 122 -18.50 1.32 13.67
CA GLY A 122 -19.28 0.74 14.77
C GLY A 122 -20.50 -0.07 14.34
N GLN A 123 -20.81 -0.16 13.05
CA GLN A 123 -21.94 -0.93 12.53
C GLN A 123 -21.49 -2.28 11.98
N PRO A 124 -22.15 -3.40 12.34
CA PRO A 124 -21.83 -4.71 11.78
C PRO A 124 -22.00 -4.74 10.26
N GLN A 125 -21.00 -5.26 9.56
CA GLN A 125 -21.01 -5.41 8.10
C GLN A 125 -20.57 -6.80 7.70
N THR A 126 -21.27 -7.39 6.72
CA THR A 126 -20.81 -8.61 6.04
C THR A 126 -20.01 -8.28 4.79
N ARG A 127 -20.40 -7.23 4.06
CA ARG A 127 -19.67 -6.63 2.92
C ARG A 127 -19.88 -5.13 2.94
N SER A 128 -18.83 -4.34 2.71
CA SER A 128 -18.94 -2.88 2.71
C SER A 128 -17.90 -2.22 1.82
N LEU A 129 -18.30 -1.21 1.05
CA LEU A 129 -17.37 -0.37 0.29
C LEU A 129 -16.78 0.67 1.25
N LEU A 130 -15.48 0.62 1.47
CA LEU A 130 -14.78 1.53 2.37
C LEU A 130 -14.61 2.90 1.74
N ARG A 131 -14.75 3.93 2.58
CA ARG A 131 -14.48 5.33 2.26
C ARG A 131 -13.33 5.86 3.10
N PRO A 132 -12.51 6.79 2.57
CA PRO A 132 -11.47 7.44 3.37
C PRO A 132 -12.04 8.01 4.67
N GLY A 133 -11.38 7.70 5.79
CA GLY A 133 -11.84 8.02 7.15
C GLY A 133 -12.59 6.89 7.86
N ASP A 134 -13.01 5.84 7.16
CA ASP A 134 -13.73 4.73 7.78
C ASP A 134 -12.86 4.02 8.81
N ARG A 135 -13.44 3.79 9.99
CA ARG A 135 -12.86 2.97 11.05
C ARG A 135 -13.40 1.56 10.95
N VAL A 136 -12.52 0.63 10.64
CA VAL A 136 -12.86 -0.79 10.60
C VAL A 136 -12.42 -1.45 11.89
N THR A 137 -13.30 -2.23 12.51
CA THR A 137 -12.99 -3.10 13.65
C THR A 137 -13.09 -4.56 13.21
N LEU A 138 -12.02 -5.33 13.42
CA LEU A 138 -11.97 -6.78 13.26
C LEU A 138 -12.06 -7.44 14.63
N GLY A 139 -12.99 -8.36 14.81
CA GLY A 139 -13.24 -9.00 16.10
C GLY A 139 -13.75 -8.00 17.13
N GLN A 140 -13.18 -8.04 18.33
CA GLN A 140 -13.65 -7.18 19.43
C GLN A 140 -12.93 -5.82 19.51
N SER A 141 -11.68 -5.74 19.08
CA SER A 141 -10.82 -4.60 19.45
C SER A 141 -9.78 -4.19 18.41
N CYS A 142 -9.50 -5.00 17.39
CA CYS A 142 -8.46 -4.67 16.41
C CYS A 142 -9.02 -3.67 15.40
N GLN A 143 -8.56 -2.42 15.46
CA GLN A 143 -9.06 -1.33 14.63
C GLN A 143 -7.98 -0.75 13.72
N PHE A 144 -8.40 -0.39 12.51
CA PHE A 144 -7.64 0.45 11.60
C PHE A 144 -8.51 1.57 11.01
N LEU A 145 -7.87 2.68 10.65
CA LEU A 145 -8.45 3.72 9.80
C LEU A 145 -8.05 3.46 8.35
N PHE A 146 -9.04 3.44 7.46
CA PHE A 146 -8.81 3.38 6.03
C PHE A 146 -8.63 4.79 5.47
N GLN A 147 -7.53 5.04 4.76
CA GLN A 147 -7.20 6.36 4.19
C GLN A 147 -6.82 6.22 2.71
N GLN A 148 -7.22 7.17 1.87
CA GLN A 148 -6.69 7.37 0.51
C GLN A 148 -6.15 8.80 0.40
N PRO A 149 -4.93 9.05 0.91
CA PRO A 149 -4.46 10.40 1.16
C PRO A 149 -4.09 11.17 -0.11
N VAL A 150 -3.78 10.47 -1.20
CA VAL A 150 -3.45 11.09 -2.48
C VAL A 150 -4.70 11.13 -3.37
N PRO A 151 -5.22 12.31 -3.73
CA PRO A 151 -6.33 12.42 -4.66
C PRO A 151 -6.03 11.66 -5.96
N VAL A 152 -7.05 11.02 -6.54
CA VAL A 152 -7.00 10.21 -7.77
C VAL A 152 -6.11 8.95 -7.73
N SER A 153 -5.37 8.71 -6.64
CA SER A 153 -4.67 7.44 -6.45
C SER A 153 -5.63 6.38 -5.91
N THR A 154 -5.56 5.18 -6.47
CA THR A 154 -6.23 3.99 -5.92
C THR A 154 -5.36 3.29 -4.89
N SER A 155 -4.18 3.80 -4.56
CA SER A 155 -3.41 3.36 -3.40
C SER A 155 -4.05 3.88 -2.11
N ALA A 156 -3.94 3.07 -1.05
CA ALA A 156 -4.52 3.39 0.24
C ALA A 156 -3.55 3.08 1.39
N LYS A 157 -3.86 3.61 2.57
CA LYS A 157 -3.14 3.38 3.82
C LYS A 157 -4.10 2.86 4.86
N LEU A 158 -3.69 1.83 5.59
CA LEU A 158 -4.37 1.37 6.80
C LEU A 158 -3.52 1.78 8.00
N GLU A 159 -4.06 2.68 8.81
CA GLU A 159 -3.42 3.15 10.04
C GLU A 159 -3.99 2.36 11.20
N ILE A 160 -3.13 1.70 11.97
CA ILE A 160 -3.58 0.97 13.15
C ILE A 160 -4.05 1.99 14.20
N ALA A 161 -5.34 1.91 14.51
CA ALA A 161 -6.04 2.87 15.37
C ALA A 161 -6.44 2.26 16.72
N SER A 162 -6.07 1.00 16.92
CA SER A 162 -6.13 0.28 18.20
C SER A 162 -4.70 0.10 18.71
N GLY A 163 -4.48 -0.05 20.01
CA GLY A 163 -3.11 -0.22 20.56
C GLY A 163 -2.41 -1.54 20.18
N HIS A 164 -2.96 -2.31 19.24
CA HIS A 164 -2.37 -3.55 18.75
C HIS A 164 -1.14 -3.28 17.90
N ARG A 165 -0.15 -4.17 17.97
CA ARG A 165 1.02 -4.14 17.10
C ARG A 165 0.82 -5.09 15.94
N LEU A 166 1.30 -4.69 14.77
CA LEU A 166 1.51 -5.59 13.66
C LEU A 166 2.86 -6.31 13.83
N PRO A 167 3.05 -7.48 13.22
CA PRO A 167 4.36 -8.08 13.07
C PRO A 167 5.36 -7.12 12.42
N PHE A 168 6.66 -7.34 12.64
CA PHE A 168 7.76 -6.49 12.16
C PHE A 168 7.80 -5.07 12.76
N ALA A 169 6.97 -4.73 13.76
CA ALA A 169 6.95 -3.38 14.36
C ALA A 169 6.73 -2.26 13.32
N ILE A 170 5.88 -2.52 12.33
CA ILE A 170 5.47 -1.50 11.35
C ILE A 170 4.41 -0.56 11.91
N ASP A 171 4.37 0.66 11.38
CA ASP A 171 3.47 1.74 11.78
C ASP A 171 2.15 1.72 10.98
N ALA A 172 2.19 1.27 9.72
CA ALA A 172 1.01 1.20 8.86
C ALA A 172 1.16 0.17 7.72
N VAL A 173 0.03 -0.19 7.12
CA VAL A 173 -0.03 -0.99 5.89
C VAL A 173 -0.31 -0.09 4.70
N LEU A 174 0.45 -0.23 3.63
CA LEU A 174 0.29 0.50 2.37
C LEU A 174 -0.29 -0.46 1.32
N LEU A 175 -1.53 -0.20 0.92
CA LEU A 175 -2.23 -0.96 -0.11
C LEU A 175 -1.88 -0.35 -1.47
N MET A 176 -0.75 -0.74 -2.04
CA MET A 176 -0.20 -0.11 -3.24
C MET A 176 -0.96 -0.59 -4.49
N ALA A 177 -1.59 0.34 -5.19
CA ALA A 177 -2.01 0.17 -6.57
C ALA A 177 -0.78 0.49 -7.44
N ASP A 178 -0.73 1.61 -8.16
CA ASP A 178 0.38 1.87 -9.09
C ASP A 178 1.59 2.54 -8.43
N SER A 179 1.33 3.46 -7.48
CA SER A 179 2.38 4.25 -6.83
C SER A 179 2.04 4.62 -5.38
N LEU A 180 3.09 4.93 -4.63
CA LEU A 180 3.07 5.51 -3.29
C LEU A 180 3.83 6.84 -3.36
N VAL A 181 3.28 7.84 -2.70
CA VAL A 181 3.85 9.20 -2.63
C VAL A 181 4.31 9.44 -1.21
N LEU A 182 5.56 9.83 -1.06
CA LEU A 182 6.19 10.11 0.22
C LEU A 182 6.80 11.51 0.16
N GLY A 183 6.52 12.38 1.13
CA GLY A 183 6.93 13.77 0.99
C GLY A 183 6.43 14.70 2.09
N PRO A 184 6.75 16.00 2.00
CA PRO A 184 6.40 16.99 3.02
C PRO A 184 4.93 17.44 2.97
N GLY A 185 4.20 17.08 1.91
CA GLY A 185 2.82 17.50 1.69
C GLY A 185 1.81 16.80 2.61
N GLN A 186 0.59 17.34 2.65
CA GLN A 186 -0.53 16.73 3.40
C GLN A 186 -1.19 15.57 2.63
N HIS A 187 -1.02 15.53 1.31
CA HIS A 187 -1.59 14.50 0.44
C HIS A 187 -0.51 13.49 0.05
N VAL A 188 -0.05 12.72 1.03
CA VAL A 188 1.02 11.72 0.87
C VAL A 188 0.66 10.45 1.62
N HIS A 189 1.14 9.31 1.13
CA HIS A 189 0.97 8.02 1.79
C HIS A 189 1.87 7.90 3.02
N VAL A 190 3.10 8.43 2.93
CA VAL A 190 4.04 8.50 4.05
C VAL A 190 4.57 9.93 4.19
N PRO A 191 4.29 10.61 5.31
CA PRO A 191 4.85 11.93 5.58
C PRO A 191 6.37 11.88 5.72
N LEU A 192 7.07 12.78 5.02
CA LEU A 192 8.51 13.03 5.11
C LEU A 192 8.71 14.55 5.28
N PRO A 193 8.48 15.10 6.49
CA PRO A 193 8.36 16.54 6.70
C PRO A 193 9.66 17.32 6.41
N ASP A 194 10.82 16.70 6.60
CA ASP A 194 12.12 17.35 6.42
C ASP A 194 12.58 17.43 4.96
N ARG A 195 11.80 16.89 4.02
CA ARG A 195 12.15 16.86 2.59
C ARG A 195 11.63 18.07 1.84
N LYS A 196 12.29 18.41 0.74
CA LYS A 196 11.91 19.54 -0.12
C LYS A 196 10.94 19.17 -1.25
N SER A 197 10.86 17.90 -1.60
CA SER A 197 10.05 17.42 -2.72
C SER A 197 9.59 15.98 -2.50
N ASP A 198 8.57 15.56 -3.23
CA ASP A 198 8.05 14.20 -3.14
C ASP A 198 9.04 13.16 -3.68
N LEU A 199 9.00 11.98 -3.07
CA LEU A 199 9.60 10.74 -3.52
C LEU A 199 8.44 9.81 -3.87
N ILE A 200 8.49 9.27 -5.08
CA ILE A 200 7.44 8.39 -5.60
C ILE A 200 8.03 6.99 -5.72
N ILE A 201 7.44 6.04 -5.00
CA ILE A 201 7.69 4.62 -5.20
C ILE A 201 6.61 4.12 -6.16
N PHE A 202 6.99 3.45 -7.24
CA PHE A 202 6.04 2.96 -8.26
C PHE A 202 6.30 1.49 -8.60
N ARG A 203 5.31 0.79 -9.15
CA ARG A 203 5.48 -0.61 -9.55
C ARG A 203 6.46 -0.74 -10.71
N HIS A 204 7.27 -1.79 -10.67
CA HIS A 204 8.13 -2.16 -11.79
C HIS A 204 8.10 -3.67 -12.00
N LYS A 205 8.38 -4.13 -13.22
CA LYS A 205 8.40 -5.58 -13.54
C LYS A 205 9.41 -6.36 -12.66
N ASP A 206 10.49 -5.70 -12.26
CA ASP A 206 11.58 -6.28 -11.47
C ASP A 206 11.48 -5.94 -9.96
N GLY A 207 10.32 -5.45 -9.51
CA GLY A 207 10.08 -5.06 -8.12
C GLY A 207 9.38 -3.70 -8.02
N LEU A 208 10.10 -2.72 -7.52
CA LEU A 208 9.64 -1.34 -7.41
C LEU A 208 10.56 -0.41 -8.20
N GLY A 209 10.16 0.84 -8.32
CA GLY A 209 11.02 1.90 -8.79
C GLY A 209 10.92 3.10 -7.89
N LEU A 210 11.96 3.91 -7.91
CA LEU A 210 12.07 5.14 -7.15
C LEU A 210 12.17 6.31 -8.11
N LYS A 211 11.35 7.33 -7.91
CA LYS A 211 11.46 8.62 -8.60
C LYS A 211 11.60 9.71 -7.56
N CYS A 212 12.67 10.48 -7.66
CA CYS A 212 13.00 11.57 -6.75
C CYS A 212 13.88 12.55 -7.52
N PRO A 213 13.55 13.85 -7.58
CA PRO A 213 14.39 14.85 -8.24
C PRO A 213 15.83 14.83 -7.72
N GLY A 214 16.80 14.96 -8.63
CA GLY A 214 18.22 15.04 -8.31
C GLY A 214 18.91 13.69 -8.19
N ASP A 215 20.11 13.72 -7.60
CA ASP A 215 20.98 12.56 -7.50
C ASP A 215 20.73 11.77 -6.22
N PHE A 216 20.73 10.45 -6.33
CA PHE A 216 20.65 9.52 -5.22
C PHE A 216 21.40 8.22 -5.55
N VAL A 217 21.49 7.32 -4.59
CA VAL A 217 22.17 6.03 -4.74
C VAL A 217 21.19 4.91 -4.45
N ILE A 218 21.15 3.90 -5.30
CA ILE A 218 20.48 2.61 -5.04
C ILE A 218 21.54 1.52 -5.05
N ASP A 219 21.66 0.76 -3.96
CA ASP A 219 22.60 -0.37 -3.83
C ASP A 219 24.04 -0.02 -4.27
N GLY A 220 24.50 1.17 -3.90
CA GLY A 220 25.82 1.70 -4.25
C GLY A 220 25.93 2.31 -5.66
N GLN A 221 24.92 2.16 -6.52
CA GLN A 221 24.88 2.72 -7.86
C GLN A 221 24.22 4.09 -7.88
N ARG A 222 24.85 5.06 -8.57
CA ARG A 222 24.31 6.40 -8.73
C ARG A 222 23.12 6.40 -9.71
N CYS A 223 22.05 7.06 -9.30
CA CYS A 223 20.86 7.30 -10.09
C CYS A 223 20.57 8.82 -10.11
N LYS A 224 19.90 9.28 -11.17
CA LYS A 224 19.45 10.65 -11.29
C LYS A 224 17.98 10.66 -11.68
N ASP A 225 17.17 11.40 -10.92
CA ASP A 225 15.73 11.56 -11.06
C ASP A 225 14.88 10.29 -10.91
N ARG A 226 15.42 9.11 -11.29
CA ARG A 226 14.76 7.81 -11.26
C ARG A 226 15.77 6.65 -11.17
N GLY A 227 15.36 5.57 -10.52
CA GLY A 227 16.09 4.30 -10.46
C GLY A 227 15.16 3.12 -10.16
N ILE A 228 15.64 1.90 -10.36
CA ILE A 228 14.89 0.67 -10.07
C ILE A 228 15.24 0.21 -8.66
N LEU A 229 14.22 -0.03 -7.84
CA LEU A 229 14.37 -0.70 -6.55
C LEU A 229 14.05 -2.18 -6.78
N GLY A 230 15.04 -3.05 -6.67
CA GLY A 230 14.78 -4.48 -6.62
C GLY A 230 13.81 -4.84 -5.48
N ILE A 231 13.35 -6.10 -5.46
CA ILE A 231 12.53 -6.61 -4.35
C ILE A 231 13.23 -6.57 -2.99
N GLN A 232 14.56 -6.47 -3.01
CA GLN A 232 15.41 -6.14 -1.88
C GLN A 232 16.40 -5.08 -2.35
N ALA A 233 16.36 -3.89 -1.77
CA ALA A 233 17.18 -2.76 -2.18
C ALA A 233 17.30 -1.73 -1.07
N THR A 234 18.38 -0.97 -1.11
CA THR A 234 18.60 0.22 -0.26
C THR A 234 18.74 1.44 -1.15
N ALA A 235 18.11 2.55 -0.75
CA ALA A 235 18.22 3.81 -1.44
C ALA A 235 18.55 4.95 -0.49
N LYS A 236 19.51 5.78 -0.87
CA LYS A 236 19.97 6.92 -0.08
C LYS A 236 20.09 8.16 -0.95
N GLY A 237 19.38 9.20 -0.54
CA GLY A 237 19.52 10.55 -1.07
C GLY A 237 20.05 11.52 -0.02
N PRO A 238 20.08 12.83 -0.32
CA PRO A 238 20.54 13.85 0.61
C PRO A 238 19.68 13.96 1.88
N ASP A 239 18.37 13.70 1.75
CA ASP A 239 17.36 13.93 2.79
C ASP A 239 16.47 12.70 3.05
N PHE A 240 16.90 11.52 2.60
CA PHE A 240 16.24 10.25 2.87
C PHE A 240 17.21 9.08 2.86
N ALA A 241 16.89 8.07 3.65
CA ALA A 241 17.42 6.72 3.53
C ALA A 241 16.27 5.75 3.72
N LEU A 242 16.16 4.79 2.80
CA LEU A 242 15.12 3.76 2.85
C LEU A 242 15.67 2.41 2.42
N ALA A 243 15.02 1.36 2.89
CA ALA A 243 15.26 -0.01 2.48
C ALA A 243 13.94 -0.68 2.14
N VAL A 244 13.97 -1.55 1.15
CA VAL A 244 12.86 -2.44 0.78
C VAL A 244 13.36 -3.86 0.89
N GLU A 245 12.54 -4.75 1.43
CA GLU A 245 12.83 -6.19 1.46
C GLU A 245 11.54 -7.02 1.38
N PRO A 246 11.62 -8.30 0.96
CA PRO A 246 10.47 -9.18 0.99
C PRO A 246 9.93 -9.36 2.40
N ALA A 247 8.60 -9.28 2.58
CA ALA A 247 7.97 -9.63 3.85
C ALA A 247 7.93 -11.17 4.01
N VAL A 248 9.06 -11.74 4.42
CA VAL A 248 9.23 -13.17 4.72
C VAL A 248 8.50 -13.56 6.01
N ARG A 249 8.13 -14.84 6.12
CA ARG A 249 7.37 -15.37 7.27
C ARG A 249 8.18 -15.17 8.57
N ILE A 250 7.56 -14.57 9.58
CA ILE A 250 8.03 -14.71 10.97
C ILE A 250 7.34 -15.96 11.53
N TYR A 251 8.14 -16.90 12.01
CA TYR A 251 7.68 -18.03 12.81
C TYR A 251 7.90 -17.72 14.30
#